data_AF-A0A955V9Q8-F1
#
_entry.id   AF-A0A955V9Q8-F1
#
_cell.length_a   1.000
_cell.length_b   1.000
_cell.length_c   1.000
_cell.angle_alpha   90.00
_cell.angle_beta   90.00
_cell.angle_gamma   90.00
#
_symmetry.space_group_name_H-M   'P 1'
#
loop_
_entity.id
_entity.type
_entity.pdbx_description
1 polymer ?
#
loop_
_entity_poly.entity_id
_entity_poly.type
_entity_poly.pdbx_seq_one_letter_code
_entity_poly.pdbx_strand_id
1 'polypeptide(L)' 'ALCDKHGAVLVASFQEALAFGLLTPPGALGADIVAGEGQSLGVAQSFGGPHV' A
#
# COMPACT_ATOMS: atom_id res chain seq x y z
N ALA A 1 -3.36 -16.11 1.16
CA ALA A 1 -4.11 -17.30 1.64
C ALA A 1 -5.21 -17.78 0.69
N LEU A 2 -6.26 -17.00 0.41
CA LEU A 2 -7.26 -17.41 -0.60
C LEU A 2 -6.67 -17.35 -2.02
N CYS A 3 -5.96 -16.27 -2.34
CA CYS A 3 -5.28 -16.11 -3.62
C CYS A 3 -4.32 -17.28 -3.90
N ASP A 4 -3.49 -17.63 -2.93
CA ASP A 4 -2.49 -18.71 -3.04
C ASP A 4 -3.14 -20.06 -3.37
N LYS A 5 -4.31 -20.36 -2.76
CA LYS A 5 -5.08 -21.59 -3.04
C LYS A 5 -5.58 -21.68 -4.48
N HIS A 6 -5.69 -20.55 -5.15
CA HIS A 6 -6.17 -20.44 -6.53
C HIS A 6 -5.07 -20.04 -7.51
N GLY A 7 -3.80 -19.97 -7.08
CA GLY A 7 -2.69 -19.50 -7.91
C GLY A 7 -2.85 -18.05 -8.37
N ALA A 8 -3.63 -17.25 -7.64
CA ALA A 8 -3.85 -15.84 -7.93
C ALA A 8 -2.84 -14.96 -7.18
N VAL A 9 -2.60 -13.74 -7.70
CA VAL A 9 -1.72 -12.73 -7.11
C VAL A 9 -2.54 -11.82 -6.19
N LEU A 10 -2.10 -11.62 -4.96
CA LEU A 10 -2.67 -10.64 -4.03
C LEU A 10 -1.98 -9.29 -4.18
N VAL A 11 -2.72 -8.32 -4.73
CA VAL A 11 -2.31 -6.92 -4.79
C VAL A 11 -2.99 -6.13 -3.68
N ALA A 12 -2.21 -5.52 -2.80
CA ALA A 12 -2.71 -4.64 -1.74
C ALA A 12 -2.43 -3.17 -2.11
N SER A 13 -3.43 -2.31 -1.93
CA SER A 13 -3.26 -0.87 -2.14
C SER A 13 -3.43 -0.07 -0.85
N PHE A 14 -2.71 1.05 -0.75
CA PHE A 14 -2.79 1.96 0.39
C PHE A 14 -2.74 3.42 -0.08
N GLN A 15 -3.33 4.29 0.72
CA GLN A 15 -3.28 5.74 0.58
C GLN A 15 -2.39 6.39 1.64
N GLU A 16 -2.28 5.76 2.82
CA GLU A 16 -1.56 6.34 3.96
C GLU A 16 -0.26 5.57 4.23
N ALA A 17 0.84 6.01 3.61
CA ALA A 17 2.16 5.38 3.76
C ALA A 17 2.64 5.36 5.23
N LEU A 18 2.33 6.41 5.99
CA LEU A 18 2.79 6.56 7.37
C LEU A 18 2.08 5.60 8.33
N ALA A 19 0.89 5.09 7.98
CA ALA A 19 0.17 4.13 8.81
C ALA A 19 1.01 2.87 9.08
N PHE A 20 1.88 2.46 8.16
CA PHE A 20 2.75 1.28 8.32
C PHE A 20 3.95 1.52 9.26
N GLY A 21 4.12 2.74 9.78
CA GLY A 21 4.96 2.97 10.96
C GLY A 21 4.37 2.35 12.24
N LEU A 22 3.06 2.07 12.26
CA LEU A 22 2.33 1.49 13.40
C LEU A 22 1.67 0.15 13.07
N LEU A 23 1.13 0.00 11.86
CA LEU A 23 0.41 -1.19 11.43
C LEU A 23 1.34 -2.22 10.78
N THR A 24 0.99 -3.49 10.90
CA THR A 24 1.66 -4.57 10.17
C THR A 24 1.59 -4.31 8.65
N PRO A 25 2.74 -4.30 7.94
CA PRO A 25 2.76 -3.99 6.52
C PRO A 25 2.10 -5.11 5.69
N PRO A 26 1.51 -4.82 4.52
CA PRO A 26 0.77 -5.81 3.73
C PRO A 26 1.60 -7.02 3.29
N GLY A 27 2.91 -6.83 3.05
CA GLY A 27 3.83 -7.93 2.71
C GLY A 27 3.93 -8.98 3.83
N ALA A 28 3.89 -8.55 5.10
CA ALA A 28 3.86 -9.48 6.24
C ALA A 28 2.49 -10.16 6.43
N LEU A 29 1.45 -9.67 5.74
CA LEU A 29 0.11 -10.27 5.69
C LEU A 29 -0.09 -11.15 4.45
N GLY A 30 0.96 -11.36 3.64
CA GLY A 30 0.94 -12.22 2.46
C GLY A 30 0.53 -11.53 1.16
N ALA A 31 0.63 -10.20 1.07
CA ALA A 31 0.50 -9.51 -0.21
C ALA A 31 1.74 -9.77 -1.09
N ASP A 32 1.51 -10.07 -2.37
CA ASP A 32 2.57 -10.29 -3.36
C ASP A 32 3.05 -8.98 -3.97
N ILE A 33 2.12 -8.04 -4.18
CA ILE A 33 2.40 -6.71 -4.73
C ILE A 33 1.72 -5.67 -3.84
N VAL A 34 2.45 -4.59 -3.54
CA VAL A 34 1.91 -3.45 -2.78
C VAL A 34 2.09 -2.19 -3.60
N ALA A 35 1.01 -1.43 -3.80
CA ALA A 35 1.02 -0.20 -4.56
C ALA A 35 0.22 0.89 -3.85
N GLY A 36 0.80 2.07 -3.70
CA GLY A 36 0.15 3.19 -3.05
C GLY A 36 0.88 4.47 -3.41
N GLU A 37 0.62 5.50 -2.64
CA GLU A 37 1.16 6.84 -2.87
C GLU A 37 1.80 7.38 -1.58
N GLY A 38 2.78 8.25 -1.73
CA GLY A 38 3.64 8.76 -0.66
C GLY A 38 3.29 10.15 -0.16
N GLN A 39 2.08 10.66 -0.42
CA GLN A 39 1.69 12.04 -0.09
C GLN A 39 1.88 12.33 1.40
N SER A 40 1.55 11.38 2.26
CA SER A 40 1.72 11.53 3.71
C SER A 40 3.17 11.63 4.19
N LEU A 41 4.15 11.39 3.32
CA LEU A 41 5.59 11.59 3.58
C LEU A 41 6.02 13.06 3.38
N GLY A 42 5.10 14.00 3.58
CA GLY A 42 5.35 15.43 3.52
C GLY A 42 5.18 16.06 2.13
N VAL A 43 4.53 15.37 1.18
CA VAL A 43 4.20 15.94 -0.12
C VAL A 43 2.93 16.79 0.00
N ALA A 44 2.95 17.99 -0.57
CA ALA A 44 1.80 18.88 -0.54
C ALA A 44 0.61 18.31 -1.35
N GLN A 45 -0.60 18.37 -0.79
CA GLN A 45 -1.82 17.85 -1.41
C GLN A 45 -2.08 18.45 -2.81
N SER A 46 -1.71 19.71 -3.02
CA SER A 46 -1.72 20.38 -4.34
C SER A 46 -3.02 20.19 -5.15
N PHE A 47 -4.16 20.14 -4.45
CA PHE A 47 -5.49 19.87 -5.02
C PHE A 47 -5.58 18.57 -5.85
N GLY A 48 -4.80 17.55 -5.48
CA GLY A 48 -4.78 16.23 -6.10
C GLY A 48 -3.43 15.79 -6.68
N GLY A 49 -2.38 16.62 -6.58
CA GLY A 49 -1.01 16.19 -6.89
C GLY A 49 -0.09 17.25 -7.51
N PRO A 50 1.13 16.86 -7.89
CA PRO A 50 1.61 15.48 -8.05
C PRO A 50 2.09 14.85 -6.73
N HIS A 51 1.94 13.53 -6.62
CA HIS A 51 2.52 12.68 -5.59
C HIS A 51 3.00 11.37 -6.23
N VAL A 52 4.09 10.82 -5.69
CA VAL A 52 4.71 9.57 -6.13
C VAL A 52 4.02 8.39 -5.46
#